data_AF-A0A9D4YVN9-F1
#
_entry.id   AF-A0A9D4YVN9-F1
#
_cell.length_a   1.000
_cell.length_b   1.000
_cell.length_c   1.000
_cell.angle_alpha   90.00
_cell.angle_beta   90.00
_cell.angle_gamma   90.00
#
_symmetry.space_group_name_H-M   'P 1'
#
loop_
_entity.id
_entity.type
_entity.pdbx_description
1 polymer ?
#
loop_
_entity_poly.entity_id
_entity_poly.type
_entity_poly.pdbx_seq_one_letter_code
_entity_poly.pdbx_strand_id
1 'polypeptide(L)'
;MRSRRSAGLAVGTMPAKLFKLLLEERVSDRAEASGIRIGGQFGFRRQCGTAHAALVLRTLQDQQRAQGQQLWACSVDFFKA
;
A
#
# COMPACT_ATOMS: atom_id res chain seq x y z
N MET A 1 25.01 -14.81 9.94
CA MET A 1 24.81 -13.86 11.06
C MET A 1 24.05 -12.63 10.51
N ARG A 2 22.72 -12.59 10.59
CA ARG A 2 21.90 -11.48 10.04
C ARG A 2 21.84 -10.35 11.08
N SER A 3 22.55 -9.25 10.82
CA SER A 3 22.44 -8.01 11.59
C SER A 3 20.98 -7.53 11.62
N ARG A 4 20.39 -7.39 12.82
CA ARG A 4 19.09 -6.74 13.01
C ARG A 4 19.29 -5.25 12.76
N ARG A 5 18.84 -4.77 11.59
CA ARG A 5 18.77 -3.34 11.32
C ARG A 5 17.52 -2.79 12.03
N SER A 6 17.73 -1.96 13.05
CA SER A 6 16.65 -1.20 13.68
C SER A 6 16.17 -0.09 12.74
N ALA A 7 14.87 -0.03 12.47
CA ALA A 7 14.26 1.07 11.75
C ALA A 7 14.23 2.31 12.66
N GLY A 8 14.94 3.38 12.27
CA GLY A 8 14.86 4.65 12.97
C GLY A 8 13.56 5.36 12.64
N LEU A 9 12.86 5.89 13.65
CA LEU A 9 11.68 6.73 13.46
C LEU A 9 12.07 8.19 13.62
N ALA A 10 11.95 8.98 12.55
CA ALA A 10 12.11 10.43 12.62
C ALA A 10 10.82 11.06 13.14
N VAL A 11 10.89 11.69 14.33
CA VAL A 11 9.75 12.39 14.92
C VAL A 11 9.95 13.90 14.75
N GLY A 12 9.17 14.51 13.86
CA GLY A 12 9.16 15.96 13.65
C GLY A 12 8.38 16.72 14.72
N THR A 13 8.49 18.05 14.69
CA THR A 13 7.75 18.96 15.57
C THR A 13 6.24 18.94 15.26
N MET A 14 5.41 19.35 16.23
CA MET A 14 3.96 19.39 16.07
C MET A 14 3.49 20.26 14.89
N PRO A 15 4.02 21.48 14.66
CA PRO A 15 3.65 22.28 13.49
C PRO A 15 3.98 21.58 12.17
N ALA A 16 5.12 20.86 12.11
CA ALA A 16 5.51 20.11 10.92
C ALA A 16 4.54 18.95 10.63
N LYS A 17 4.05 18.25 11.67
CA LYS A 17 3.04 17.19 11.53
C LYS A 17 1.70 17.76 11.03
N LEU A 18 1.26 18.89 11.58
CA LEU A 18 0.03 19.54 11.14
C LEU A 18 0.11 19.98 9.68
N PHE A 19 1.20 20.62 9.30
CA PHE A 19 1.45 21.02 7.91
C PHE A 19 1.47 19.82 6.97
N LYS A 20 2.13 18.72 7.37
CA LYS A 20 2.12 17.46 6.62
C LYS A 20 0.70 16.94 6.40
N LEU A 21 -0.16 16.93 7.43
CA LEU A 21 -1.53 16.41 7.31
C LEU A 21 -2.34 17.20 6.27
N LEU A 22 -2.26 18.54 6.31
CA LEU A 22 -2.96 19.40 5.34
C LEU A 22 -2.45 19.18 3.90
N LEU A 23 -1.14 19.00 3.74
CA LEU A 23 -0.56 18.68 2.43
C LEU A 23 -0.98 17.29 1.95
N GLU A 24 -0.96 16.29 2.84
CA GLU A 24 -1.30 14.91 2.51
C GLU A 24 -2.75 14.81 2.04
N GLU A 25 -3.70 15.50 2.69
CA GLU A 25 -5.09 15.56 2.26
C GLU A 25 -5.22 16.11 0.82
N ARG A 26 -4.63 17.28 0.54
CA ARG A 26 -4.69 17.92 -0.78
C ARG A 26 -4.05 17.08 -1.87
N VAL A 27 -2.88 16.50 -1.59
CA VAL A 27 -2.14 15.68 -2.55
C VAL A 27 -2.86 14.37 -2.80
N SER A 28 -3.38 13.73 -1.75
CA SER A 28 -4.16 12.49 -1.86
C SER A 28 -5.41 12.72 -2.71
N ASP A 29 -6.21 13.76 -2.43
CA ASP A 29 -7.43 14.03 -3.20
C ASP A 29 -7.13 14.37 -4.66
N ARG A 30 -6.06 15.15 -4.92
CA ARG A 30 -5.62 15.44 -6.30
C ARG A 30 -5.18 14.17 -7.03
N ALA A 31 -4.42 13.30 -6.38
CA ALA A 31 -3.89 12.08 -6.98
C ALA A 31 -5.00 11.07 -7.32
N GLU A 32 -6.02 10.97 -6.48
CA GLU A 32 -7.24 10.18 -6.76
C GLU A 32 -8.02 10.80 -7.93
N ALA A 33 -8.27 12.12 -7.91
CA ALA A 33 -9.04 12.81 -8.95
C ALA A 33 -8.36 12.81 -10.33
N SER A 34 -7.02 12.79 -10.38
CA SER A 34 -6.28 12.72 -11.64
C SER A 34 -6.03 11.29 -12.13
N GLY A 35 -6.52 10.26 -11.42
CA GLY A 35 -6.32 8.86 -11.79
C GLY A 35 -4.86 8.39 -11.73
N ILE A 36 -3.99 9.10 -10.99
CA ILE A 36 -2.57 8.71 -10.86
C ILE A 36 -2.46 7.41 -10.04
N ARG A 37 -3.38 7.17 -9.11
CA ARG A 37 -3.43 5.94 -8.30
C ARG A 37 -4.17 4.83 -9.05
N ILE A 38 -3.45 3.73 -9.28
CA ILE A 38 -3.98 2.54 -9.98
C ILE A 38 -4.96 1.79 -9.06
N GLY A 39 -6.02 1.19 -9.64
CA GLY A 39 -7.04 0.44 -8.90
C GLY A 39 -6.52 -0.75 -8.08
N GLY A 40 -5.34 -1.29 -8.39
CA GLY A 40 -4.69 -2.38 -7.65
C GLY A 40 -3.79 -1.95 -6.49
N GLN A 41 -3.65 -0.64 -6.23
CA GLN A 41 -2.87 -0.14 -5.08
C GLN A 41 -3.76 -0.02 -3.85
N PHE A 42 -3.39 -0.67 -2.74
CA PHE A 42 -4.17 -0.63 -1.50
C PHE A 42 -3.49 0.09 -0.34
N GLY A 43 -2.15 0.15 -0.33
CA GLY A 43 -1.38 0.72 0.79
C GLY A 43 -1.56 2.23 0.93
N PHE A 44 -1.74 2.70 2.18
CA PHE A 44 -1.82 4.12 2.56
C PHE A 44 -2.86 4.95 1.77
N ARG A 45 -3.92 4.32 1.27
CA ARG A 45 -5.04 5.00 0.61
C ARG A 45 -6.24 5.09 1.53
N ARG A 46 -7.00 6.18 1.41
CA ARG A 46 -8.26 6.34 2.15
C ARG A 46 -9.21 5.21 1.77
N GLN A 47 -9.88 4.64 2.76
CA GLN A 47 -10.88 3.56 2.59
C GLN A 47 -10.33 2.24 1.99
N CYS A 48 -9.02 2.12 1.72
CA CYS A 48 -8.39 0.87 1.36
C CYS A 48 -7.69 0.28 2.60
N GLY A 49 -7.96 -0.99 2.88
CA GLY A 49 -7.33 -1.71 3.99
C GLY A 49 -6.72 -3.02 3.53
N THR A 50 -5.87 -3.63 4.38
CA THR A 50 -5.25 -4.92 4.11
C THR A 50 -6.27 -6.02 3.80
N ALA A 51 -7.46 -5.95 4.42
CA ALA A 51 -8.56 -6.87 4.15
C ALA A 51 -9.05 -6.81 2.70
N HIS A 52 -9.11 -5.60 2.10
CA HIS A 52 -9.50 -5.45 0.69
C HIS A 52 -8.46 -6.09 -0.23
N ALA A 53 -7.17 -5.88 0.04
CA ALA A 53 -6.09 -6.52 -0.72
C ALA A 53 -6.13 -8.06 -0.59
N ALA A 54 -6.36 -8.57 0.63
CA ALA A 54 -6.48 -10.00 0.89
C ALA A 54 -7.69 -10.61 0.16
N LEU A 55 -8.82 -9.90 0.15
CA LEU A 55 -10.02 -10.33 -0.58
C LEU A 55 -9.74 -10.43 -2.07
N VAL A 56 -9.10 -9.43 -2.67
CA VAL A 56 -8.74 -9.45 -4.10
C VAL A 56 -7.81 -10.62 -4.41
N LEU A 57 -6.76 -10.83 -3.62
CA LEU A 57 -5.86 -11.98 -3.78
C LEU A 57 -6.62 -13.31 -3.66
N ARG A 58 -7.55 -13.41 -2.70
CA ARG A 58 -8.36 -14.60 -2.52
C ARG A 58 -9.27 -14.86 -3.71
N THR A 59 -9.92 -13.82 -4.24
CA THR A 59 -10.76 -13.95 -5.44
C THR A 59 -9.96 -14.41 -6.66
N LEU A 60 -8.72 -13.94 -6.83
CA LEU A 60 -7.85 -14.38 -7.92
C LEU A 60 -7.45 -15.85 -7.77
N GLN A 61 -7.16 -16.30 -6.54
CA GLN A 61 -6.89 -17.70 -6.24
C GLN A 61 -8.10 -18.59 -6.56
N ASP A 62 -9.29 -18.20 -6.13
CA ASP A 62 -10.51 -18.99 -6.33
C ASP A 62 -10.89 -19.05 -7.82
N GLN A 63 -10.69 -17.98 -8.59
CA GLN A 63 -10.90 -17.97 -10.05
C GLN A 63 -9.96 -18.92 -10.79
N GLN A 64 -8.66 -18.88 -10.48
CA GLN A 64 -7.66 -19.77 -11.09
C GLN A 64 -7.92 -21.24 -10.73
N ARG A 65 -8.27 -21.49 -9.45
CA ARG A 65 -8.63 -22.83 -8.99
C ARG A 65 -9.88 -23.38 -9.71
N ALA A 66 -10.89 -22.55 -9.94
CA ALA A 66 -12.08 -22.94 -10.70
C ALA A 66 -11.76 -23.31 -12.16
N GLN A 67 -10.71 -22.71 -12.73
CA GLN A 67 -10.20 -23.03 -14.07
C GLN A 67 -9.24 -24.23 -14.09
N GLY A 68 -8.97 -24.85 -12.93
CA GLY A 68 -7.99 -25.93 -12.81
C GLY A 68 -6.54 -25.47 -13.02
N GLN A 69 -6.28 -24.16 -12.93
CA GLN A 69 -4.97 -23.56 -13.15
C GLN A 69 -4.33 -23.14 -11.82
N GLN A 70 -3.00 -23.14 -11.80
CA GLN A 70 -2.23 -22.69 -10.65
C GLN A 70 -1.97 -21.19 -10.72
N LEU A 71 -2.25 -20.47 -9.62
CA LEU A 71 -1.88 -19.06 -9.50
C LEU A 71 -0.40 -18.95 -9.12
N TRP A 72 0.38 -18.28 -9.97
CA TRP A 72 1.77 -17.93 -9.69
C TRP A 72 1.85 -16.48 -9.21
N ALA A 73 2.66 -16.23 -8.18
CA ALA A 73 2.84 -14.89 -7.61
C ALA A 73 4.34 -14.56 -7.52
N CYS A 74 4.69 -13.33 -7.91
CA CYS A 74 6.01 -12.76 -7.71
C CYS A 74 5.91 -11.69 -6.62
N SER A 75 6.59 -11.91 -5.49
CA SER A 75 6.67 -10.92 -4.42
C SER A 75 7.86 -10.01 -4.66
N VAL A 76 7.60 -8.74 -4.92
CA VAL A 76 8.63 -7.70 -5.10
C VAL A 76 8.57 -6.76 -3.90
N ASP A 77 9.71 -6.48 -3.30
CA ASP A 77 9.83 -5.54 -2.17
C ASP A 77 11.02 -4.60 -2.39
N PHE A 78 10.90 -3.36 -1.91
CA PHE A 78 11.92 -2.33 -2.07
C PHE A 78 12.82 -2.27 -0.83
N PHE A 79 14.12 -2.20 -1.03
CA PHE A 79 15.07 -2.09 0.06
C PHE A 79 15.20 -0.63 0.54
N LYS A 80 14.57 -0.32 1.69
CA LYS A 80 14.42 1.04 2.26
C LYS A 80 13.56 1.94 1.36
N ALA A 81 12.28 1.99 1.66
CA ALA A 81 11.32 2.93 1.07
C ALA A 81 11.28 4.25 1.85
#